data_AF-A0A8T5A021-F1
#
_entry.id   AF-A0A8T5A021-F1
#
_cell.length_a   1.000
_cell.length_b   1.000
_cell.length_c   1.000
_cell.angle_alpha   90.00
_cell.angle_beta   90.00
_cell.angle_gamma   90.00
#
_symmetry.space_group_name_H-M   'P 1'
#
loop_
_entity.id
_entity.type
_entity.pdbx_description
1 polymer ?
#
loop_
_entity_poly.entity_id
_entity_poly.type
_entity_poly.pdbx_seq_one_letter_code
_entity_poly.pdbx_strand_id
1 'polypeptide(L)' 'MDEVHLKIDSKGRLYVPADIREQIGDTVVLKKTNEGFLIVPDKPRNFMEGFRKVITSEPPRIGKPENWPPSKMKAVWGTA' A
#
# COMPACT_ATOMS: atom_id res chain seq x y z
N MET A 1 -27.41 -4.64 3.99
CA MET A 1 -26.45 -3.90 3.15
C MET A 1 -26.90 -2.48 3.30
N ASP A 2 -26.27 -1.75 4.21
CA ASP A 2 -26.76 -0.44 4.61
C ASP A 2 -26.15 0.60 3.67
N GLU A 3 -26.98 1.17 2.80
CA GLU A 3 -26.58 2.19 1.84
C GLU A 3 -26.98 3.57 2.36
N VAL A 4 -26.00 4.45 2.57
CA VAL A 4 -26.25 5.83 2.99
C VAL A 4 -26.15 6.75 1.78
N HIS A 5 -27.26 7.40 1.45
CA HIS A 5 -27.31 8.39 0.38
C HIS A 5 -26.84 9.74 0.92
N LEU A 6 -25.72 10.23 0.39
CA LEU A 6 -25.11 11.49 0.79
C LEU A 6 -25.10 12.46 -0.38
N LYS A 7 -25.35 13.74 -0.08
CA LYS A 7 -25.26 14.82 -1.07
C LYS A 7 -23.89 15.49 -0.96
N ILE A 8 -23.27 15.73 -2.10
CA ILE A 8 -22.04 16.52 -2.19
C ILE A 8 -22.44 18.01 -2.11
N ASP A 9 -21.79 18.75 -1.22
CA ASP A 9 -22.04 20.18 -1.08
C ASP A 9 -21.50 20.98 -2.29
N SER A 10 -21.82 22.27 -2.36
CA SER A 10 -21.36 23.15 -3.45
C SER A 10 -19.84 23.33 -3.52
N LYS A 11 -19.11 22.90 -2.49
CA LYS A 11 -17.64 22.95 -2.40
C LYS A 11 -17.00 21.58 -2.65
N GLY A 12 -17.78 20.56 -3.03
CA GLY A 12 -17.26 19.22 -3.31
C GLY A 12 -17.01 18.37 -2.05
N ARG A 13 -17.57 18.74 -0.89
CA ARG A 13 -17.37 18.00 0.37
C ARG A 13 -18.50 17.01 0.61
N LEU A 14 -18.13 15.86 1.18
CA LEU A 14 -19.06 14.81 1.56
C LEU A 14 -19.12 14.73 3.09
N TYR A 15 -20.30 14.96 3.65
CA TYR A 15 -20.51 14.86 5.10
C TYR A 15 -20.63 13.39 5.49
N VAL A 16 -19.67 12.89 6.26
CA VAL A 16 -19.70 11.53 6.81
C VAL A 16 -20.30 11.57 8.22
N PRO A 17 -21.37 10.81 8.51
CA PRO A 17 -21.92 10.64 9.85
C PRO A 17 -20.88 10.16 10.89
N ALA A 18 -21.12 10.45 12.18
CA ALA A 18 -20.15 10.19 13.25
C ALA A 18 -19.93 8.69 13.49
N ASP A 19 -21.00 7.90 13.41
CA ASP A 19 -21.02 6.43 13.47
C ASP A 19 -20.13 5.77 12.40
N ILE A 20 -20.13 6.33 11.19
CA ILE A 20 -19.25 5.85 10.11
C ILE A 20 -17.81 6.33 10.35
N ARG A 21 -17.62 7.56 10.84
CA ARG A 21 -16.29 8.10 11.19
C ARG A 21 -15.59 7.30 12.27
N GLU A 22 -16.31 6.81 13.28
CA GLU A 22 -15.75 5.91 14.29
C GLU A 22 -15.18 4.61 13.69
N GLN A 23 -15.72 4.16 12.55
CA GLN A 23 -15.25 2.95 11.87
C GLN A 23 -14.09 3.22 10.91
N ILE A 24 -14.14 4.33 10.16
CA ILE A 24 -13.16 4.60 9.09
C ILE A 24 -12.02 5.54 9.49
N GLY A 25 -12.17 6.26 10.60
CA GLY A 25 -11.24 7.27 11.08
C GLY A 25 -11.38 8.64 10.40
N ASP A 26 -10.53 9.57 10.82
CA ASP A 26 -10.56 10.96 10.33
C ASP A 26 -9.87 11.14 8.96
N THR A 27 -8.99 10.20 8.60
CA THR A 27 -8.26 10.21 7.32
C THR A 27 -8.62 8.96 6.53
N VAL A 28 -8.87 9.14 5.24
CA VAL A 28 -9.30 8.08 4.34
C VAL A 28 -8.57 8.18 2.99
N VAL A 29 -8.42 7.04 2.33
CA VAL A 29 -7.86 6.97 0.97
C VAL A 29 -8.99 6.79 -0.02
N LEU A 30 -9.06 7.67 -1.02
CA LEU A 30 -9.94 7.53 -2.17
C LEU A 30 -9.23 6.74 -3.28
N LYS A 31 -9.62 5.48 -3.50
CA LYS A 31 -9.06 4.61 -4.53
C LYS A 31 -9.95 4.55 -5.76
N LYS A 32 -9.37 4.75 -6.94
CA LYS A 32 -10.06 4.56 -8.22
C LYS A 32 -10.13 3.07 -8.58
N THR A 33 -11.29 2.60 -8.98
CA THR A 33 -11.53 1.25 -9.52
C THR A 33 -12.16 1.34 -10.92
N ASN A 34 -12.39 0.20 -11.57
CA ASN A 34 -13.02 0.17 -12.89
C ASN A 34 -14.51 0.57 -12.85
N GLU A 35 -15.15 0.42 -11.69
CA GLU A 35 -16.58 0.68 -11.48
C GLU A 35 -16.84 2.04 -10.80
N GLY A 36 -15.79 2.73 -10.33
CA GLY A 36 -15.92 4.03 -9.68
C GLY A 36 -14.81 4.34 -8.70
N PHE A 37 -15.17 4.77 -7.48
CA PHE A 37 -14.24 5.10 -6.42
C PHE A 37 -14.63 4.42 -5.11
N LEU A 38 -13.63 3.95 -4.36
CA LEU A 38 -13.77 3.36 -3.05
C LEU A 38 -13.11 4.26 -2.00
N ILE A 39 -13.84 4.55 -0.93
CA ILE A 39 -13.28 5.17 0.27
C ILE A 39 -12.85 4.04 1.20
N VAL A 40 -11.56 3.99 1.54
CA VAL A 40 -11.03 3.03 2.50
C VAL A 40 -10.41 3.76 3.68
N PRO A 41 -10.51 3.23 4.91
CA PRO A 41 -9.81 3.78 6.07
C PRO A 41 -8.34 3.98 5.74
N ASP A 42 -7.78 5.14 6.08
CA ASP A 42 -6.33 5.33 5.98
C ASP A 42 -5.70 4.55 7.11
N LYS A 43 -5.41 3.27 6.85
CA LYS A 43 -4.49 2.55 7.71
C LYS A 43 -3.16 3.28 7.53
N PRO A 44 -2.55 3.83 8.60
CA PRO A 44 -1.17 4.24 8.49
C PRO A 44 -0.46 3.02 7.93
N ARG A 45 0.18 3.16 6.77
CA ARG A 45 1.15 2.16 6.32
C ARG A 45 2.19 2.18 7.42
N ASN A 46 1.99 1.36 8.44
CA ASN A 46 2.89 1.27 9.55
C ASN A 46 4.15 0.73 8.90
N PHE A 47 5.11 1.62 8.65
CA PHE A 47 6.33 1.29 7.94
C PHE A 47 6.95 0.04 8.56
N MET A 48 6.84 -0.08 9.89
CA MET A 48 7.28 -1.24 10.66
C MET A 48 6.52 -2.52 10.32
N GLU A 49 5.22 -2.49 10.02
CA GLU A 49 4.48 -3.68 9.57
C GLU A 49 4.90 -4.10 8.16
N GLY A 50 5.03 -3.15 7.23
CA GLY A 50 5.52 -3.42 5.89
C GLY A 50 6.94 -3.96 5.90
N PHE A 51 7.81 -3.34 6.69
CA PHE A 51 9.19 -3.77 6.91
C PHE A 51 9.25 -5.16 7.54
N ARG A 52 8.48 -5.41 8.61
CA ARG A 52 8.36 -6.74 9.24
C ARG A 52 7.97 -7.80 8.22
N LYS A 53 6.95 -7.54 7.40
CA LYS A 53 6.50 -8.47 6.37
C LYS A 53 7.62 -8.81 5.36
N VAL A 54 8.46 -7.84 4.99
CA VAL A 54 9.58 -8.06 4.06
C VAL A 54 10.68 -8.88 4.73
N ILE A 55 11.13 -8.52 5.93
CA ILE A 55 12.25 -9.23 6.58
C ILE A 55 11.90 -10.67 7.00
N THR A 56 10.62 -10.94 7.30
CA THR A 56 10.15 -12.29 7.66
C THR A 56 9.71 -13.11 6.46
N SER A 57 9.66 -12.54 5.25
CA SER A 57 9.29 -13.28 4.06
C SER A 57 10.41 -14.24 3.66
N GLU A 58 10.04 -15.35 3.00
CA GLU A 58 11.04 -16.28 2.49
C GLU A 58 11.92 -15.57 1.45
N PRO A 59 13.26 -15.58 1.64
CA PRO A 59 14.14 -14.93 0.69
C PRO A 59 14.09 -15.69 -0.64
N PRO A 60 14.02 -14.99 -1.79
CA PRO A 60 14.04 -15.64 -3.10
C PRO A 60 15.36 -16.37 -3.38
N ARG A 61 16.42 -16.02 -2.65
CA ARG A 61 17.74 -16.66 -2.75
C ARG A 61 17.87 -17.72 -1.66
N ILE A 62 17.56 -18.97 -2.02
CA ILE A 62 17.60 -20.13 -1.11
C ILE A 62 18.94 -20.89 -1.25
N GLY A 63 19.74 -20.59 -2.27
CA GLY A 63 21.00 -21.28 -2.56
C GLY A 63 22.20 -20.77 -1.75
N LYS A 64 23.23 -21.62 -1.63
CA LYS A 64 24.55 -21.20 -1.10
C LYS A 64 25.11 -20.09 -2.00
N PRO A 65 25.51 -18.92 -1.46
CA PRO A 65 26.07 -17.86 -2.27
C PRO A 65 27.35 -18.35 -2.95
N GLU A 66 27.41 -18.17 -4.27
CA GLU A 66 28.63 -18.41 -5.05
C GLU A 66 29.54 -17.19 -4.87
N ASN A 67 30.78 -17.42 -4.43
CA ASN A 67 31.76 -16.34 -4.34
C ASN A 67 32.39 -16.12 -5.72
N TRP A 68 31.85 -15.16 -6.48
CA TRP A 68 32.33 -14.87 -7.82
C TRP A 68 33.71 -14.20 -7.79
N PRO A 69 34.64 -14.58 -8.69
CA PRO A 69 35.91 -13.88 -8.81
C PRO A 69 35.69 -12.45 -9.34
N PRO A 70 36.60 -11.50 -9.03
CA PRO A 70 36.47 -10.11 -9.44
C PRO A 70 36.27 -9.90 -10.96
N SER A 71 36.86 -10.77 -11.80
CA SER A 71 36.69 -10.74 -13.26
C SER A 71 35.23 -10.93 -13.69
N LYS A 72 34.52 -11.89 -13.08
CA LYS A 72 33.11 -12.20 -13.38
C LYS A 72 32.19 -11.07 -12.92
N MET A 73 32.45 -10.49 -11.74
CA MET A 73 31.66 -9.34 -11.24
C MET A 73 31.80 -8.12 -12.15
N LYS A 74 33.03 -7.79 -12.57
CA LYS A 74 33.30 -6.66 -13.46
C LYS A 74 32.67 -6.82 -14.84
N ALA A 75 32.61 -8.04 -15.38
CA ALA A 75 31.98 -8.31 -16.66
C ALA A 75 30.48 -7.97 -16.67
N VAL A 76 29.75 -8.30 -15.59
CA VAL A 76 28.31 -8.01 -15.46
C VAL A 76 28.04 -6.50 -15.38
N TRP A 77 28.90 -5.75 -14.70
CA TRP A 77 28.77 -4.29 -14.58
C TRP A 77 29.19 -3.52 -15.84
N GLY A 78 30.10 -4.07 -16.64
CA GLY A 78 30.52 -3.45 -17.90
C GLY A 78 29.50 -3.62 -19.04
N THR A 79 28.50 -4.51 -18.87
CA THR A 79 27.43 -4.75 -19.85
C THR A 79 26.14 -3.98 -19.59
N ALA A 80 26.08 -3.18 -18.53
CA ALA A 80 24.92 -2.38 -18.14
C ALA A 80 24.98 -0.96 -18.71
#